data_AF-I3XQW5-F1
#
_entry.id   AF-I3XQW5-F1
#
_cell.length_a   1.000
_cell.length_b   1.000
_cell.length_c   1.000
_cell.angle_alpha   90.00
_cell.angle_beta   90.00
_cell.angle_gamma   90.00
#
_symmetry.space_group_name_H-M   'P 1'
#
loop_
_entity.id
_entity.type
_entity.pdbx_description
1 polymer ?
#
loop_
_entity_poly.entity_id
_entity_poly.type
_entity_poly.pdbx_seq_one_letter_code
_entity_poly.pdbx_strand_id
1 'polypeptide(L)'
;MSSQDPVENLANIARIVVHTQYAYDVIDEMASNPEKYIDSLYKLSRLAVKLYDDLRKLREEDIKSMGEEADRVMKARKYALDQLRGWNKLVEDFIEHIRQNASQLRNEIRKFATLAISVDSYSMVIRDLLEKG
;
A
#
# COMPACT_ATOMS: atom_id res chain seq x y z
N MET A 1 27.92 18.57 -9.98
CA MET A 1 26.82 17.68 -10.37
C MET A 1 27.32 16.25 -10.18
N SER A 2 26.95 15.56 -9.09
CA SER A 2 27.26 14.13 -8.99
C SER A 2 26.25 13.41 -9.88
N SER A 3 26.71 12.82 -10.97
CA SER A 3 25.92 11.85 -11.73
C SER A 3 25.52 10.74 -10.76
N GLN A 4 24.23 10.64 -10.42
CA GLN A 4 23.73 9.46 -9.70
C GLN A 4 24.13 8.22 -10.50
N ASP A 5 24.70 7.23 -9.82
CA ASP A 5 25.13 5.98 -10.43
C ASP A 5 23.90 5.28 -11.06
N PRO A 6 23.91 4.98 -12.37
CA PRO A 6 22.82 4.24 -13.02
C PRO A 6 22.44 2.95 -12.29
N VAL A 7 23.40 2.28 -11.64
CA VAL A 7 23.16 1.08 -10.83
C VAL A 7 22.34 1.40 -9.58
N GLU A 8 22.61 2.52 -8.93
CA GLU A 8 21.88 2.98 -7.75
C GLU A 8 20.42 3.35 -8.11
N ASN A 9 20.23 3.99 -9.27
CA ASN A 9 18.89 4.30 -9.79
C ASN A 9 18.09 3.02 -10.11
N LEU A 10 18.70 2.04 -10.76
CA LEU A 10 18.06 0.75 -11.03
C LEU A 10 17.74 0.00 -9.73
N ALA A 11 18.63 0.03 -8.74
CA ALA A 11 18.41 -0.58 -7.44
C ALA A 11 17.22 0.05 -6.70
N ASN A 12 17.04 1.37 -6.80
CA ASN A 12 15.91 2.07 -6.20
C ASN A 12 14.57 1.72 -6.88
N ILE A 13 14.54 1.63 -8.21
CA ILE A 13 13.34 1.18 -8.95
C ILE A 13 13.00 -0.27 -8.59
N ALA A 14 14.00 -1.16 -8.60
CA ALA A 14 13.82 -2.56 -8.24
C ALA A 14 13.28 -2.70 -6.81
N ARG A 15 13.75 -1.88 -5.87
CA ARG A 15 13.25 -1.86 -4.49
C ARG A 15 11.76 -1.56 -4.41
N ILE A 16 11.26 -0.58 -5.17
CA ILE A 16 9.83 -0.24 -5.20
C ILE A 16 9.01 -1.43 -5.74
N VAL A 17 9.45 -2.04 -6.83
CA VAL A 17 8.78 -3.21 -7.43
C VAL A 17 8.73 -4.38 -6.43
N VAL A 18 9.86 -4.66 -5.77
CA VAL A 18 9.94 -5.71 -4.73
C VAL A 18 9.01 -5.41 -3.56
N HIS A 19 8.91 -4.15 -3.13
CA HIS A 19 7.97 -3.75 -2.09
C HIS A 19 6.52 -3.96 -2.52
N THR A 20 6.15 -3.61 -3.74
CA THR A 20 4.79 -3.85 -4.26
C THR A 20 4.46 -5.35 -4.34
N GLN A 21 5.38 -6.17 -4.85
CA GLN A 21 5.24 -7.62 -4.87
C GLN A 21 5.04 -8.18 -3.45
N TYR A 22 5.89 -7.76 -2.51
CA TYR A 22 5.79 -8.19 -1.12
C TYR A 22 4.48 -7.76 -0.46
N ALA A 23 3.96 -6.56 -0.77
CA ALA A 23 2.65 -6.14 -0.31
C ALA A 23 1.55 -7.09 -0.79
N TYR A 24 1.56 -7.43 -2.08
CA TYR A 24 0.61 -8.37 -2.69
C TYR A 24 0.67 -9.73 -2.00
N ASP A 25 1.88 -10.30 -1.86
CA ASP A 25 2.08 -11.61 -1.25
C ASP A 25 1.55 -11.65 0.20
N VAL A 26 1.76 -10.58 0.97
CA VAL A 26 1.24 -10.49 2.34
C VAL A 26 -0.28 -10.38 2.39
N ILE A 27 -0.90 -9.66 1.43
CA ILE A 27 -2.37 -9.57 1.35
C ILE A 27 -2.97 -10.92 0.92
N ASP A 28 -2.32 -11.63 -0.01
CA ASP A 28 -2.74 -12.96 -0.42
C ASP A 28 -2.59 -13.99 0.73
N GLU A 29 -1.50 -13.89 1.50
CA GLU A 29 -1.30 -14.66 2.73
C GLU A 29 -2.42 -14.39 3.75
N MET A 30 -2.82 -13.12 3.90
CA MET A 30 -3.90 -12.69 4.79
C MET A 30 -5.26 -13.27 4.35
N ALA A 31 -5.55 -13.30 3.05
CA ALA A 31 -6.77 -13.91 2.51
C ALA A 31 -6.80 -15.44 2.75
N SER A 32 -5.65 -16.08 2.57
CA SER A 32 -5.47 -17.53 2.71
C SER A 32 -5.49 -17.99 4.17
N ASN A 33 -4.94 -17.18 5.09
CA ASN A 33 -4.84 -17.49 6.52
C ASN A 33 -5.41 -16.36 7.40
N PRO A 34 -6.74 -16.13 7.39
CA PRO A 34 -7.36 -15.01 8.09
C PRO A 34 -7.08 -14.95 9.60
N GLU A 35 -6.90 -16.10 10.25
CA GLU A 35 -6.53 -16.18 11.67
C GLU A 35 -5.17 -15.55 12.01
N LYS A 36 -4.29 -15.35 11.01
CA LYS A 36 -2.98 -14.70 11.14
C LYS A 36 -2.97 -13.26 10.62
N TYR A 37 -4.14 -12.62 10.52
CA TYR A 37 -4.23 -11.27 9.96
C TYR A 37 -3.40 -10.24 10.73
N ILE A 38 -3.24 -10.39 12.05
CA ILE A 38 -2.40 -9.50 12.87
C ILE A 38 -0.93 -9.52 12.40
N ASP A 39 -0.38 -10.70 12.14
CA ASP A 39 0.99 -10.83 11.62
C ASP A 39 1.11 -10.19 10.24
N SER A 40 0.09 -10.35 9.41
CA SER A 40 0.02 -9.75 8.08
C SER A 40 -0.08 -8.22 8.15
N LEU A 41 -0.89 -7.67 9.05
CA LEU A 41 -0.96 -6.22 9.32
C LEU A 41 0.37 -5.67 9.82
N TYR A 42 1.09 -6.43 10.66
CA TYR A 42 2.41 -6.04 11.14
C TYR A 42 3.44 -6.00 9.99
N LYS A 43 3.44 -7.01 9.12
CA LYS A 43 4.28 -7.06 7.91
C LYS A 43 3.98 -5.86 6.99
N LEU A 44 2.70 -5.57 6.72
CA LEU A 44 2.27 -4.42 5.91
C LEU A 44 2.65 -3.08 6.55
N SER A 45 2.49 -2.94 7.86
CA SER A 45 2.87 -1.71 8.58
C SER A 45 4.37 -1.44 8.51
N ARG A 46 5.21 -2.48 8.65
CA ARG A 46 6.66 -2.33 8.46
C ARG A 46 7.02 -1.94 7.03
N LEU A 47 6.30 -2.47 6.04
CA LEU A 47 6.49 -2.11 4.65
C LEU A 47 6.07 -0.65 4.38
N ALA A 48 4.93 -0.22 4.92
CA ALA A 48 4.44 1.16 4.82
C ALA A 48 5.47 2.15 5.38
N VAL A 49 6.07 1.86 6.54
CA VAL A 49 7.14 2.71 7.10
C VAL A 49 8.37 2.78 6.18
N LYS A 50 8.83 1.63 5.66
CA LYS A 50 9.96 1.61 4.71
C LYS A 50 9.68 2.42 3.44
N LEU A 51 8.50 2.23 2.85
CA LEU A 51 8.07 2.96 1.66
C LEU A 51 7.95 4.46 1.93
N TYR A 52 7.43 4.83 3.10
CA TYR A 52 7.32 6.22 3.51
C TYR A 52 8.70 6.87 3.59
N ASP A 53 9.66 6.21 4.22
CA ASP A 53 11.04 6.69 4.34
C ASP A 53 11.75 6.76 2.98
N ASP A 54 11.59 5.74 2.13
CA ASP A 54 12.16 5.72 0.78
C ASP A 54 11.59 6.86 -0.08
N LEU A 55 10.26 7.06 -0.07
CA LEU A 55 9.61 8.16 -0.80
C LEU A 55 10.01 9.53 -0.25
N ARG A 56 10.21 9.67 1.07
CA ARG A 56 10.70 10.92 1.67
C ARG A 56 12.13 11.26 1.23
N LYS A 57 12.98 10.26 1.04
CA LYS A 57 14.37 10.42 0.61
C LYS A 57 14.51 10.77 -0.88
N LEU A 58 13.49 10.51 -1.70
CA LEU A 58 13.44 11.03 -3.07
C LEU A 58 13.41 12.55 -3.02
N ARG A 59 14.51 13.18 -3.46
CA ARG A 59 14.67 14.63 -3.45
C ARG A 59 13.85 15.24 -4.58
N GLU A 60 13.28 16.42 -4.33
CA GLU A 60 12.50 17.11 -5.36
C GLU A 60 13.36 17.50 -6.57
N GLU A 61 14.65 17.80 -6.35
CA GLU A 61 15.60 18.11 -7.42
C GLU A 61 15.83 16.91 -8.35
N ASP A 62 15.87 15.70 -7.78
CA ASP A 62 16.02 14.47 -8.57
C ASP A 62 14.79 14.27 -9.46
N ILE A 63 13.58 14.55 -8.94
CA ILE A 63 12.33 14.43 -9.71
C ILE A 63 12.22 15.52 -10.77
N LYS A 64 12.58 16.77 -10.45
CA LYS A 64 12.58 17.89 -11.41
C LYS A 64 13.54 17.65 -12.58
N SER A 65 14.59 16.86 -12.38
CA SER A 65 15.52 16.48 -13.46
C SER A 65 14.91 15.51 -14.49
N MET A 66 13.73 14.93 -14.22
CA MET A 66 13.04 13.97 -15.11
C MET A 66 12.30 14.62 -16.29
N GLY A 67 12.37 15.95 -16.45
CA GLY A 67 11.76 16.66 -17.58
C GLY A 67 10.23 16.60 -17.57
N GLU A 68 9.61 16.21 -18.68
CA GLU A 68 8.15 16.23 -18.88
C GLU A 68 7.38 15.34 -17.89
N GLU A 69 7.99 14.29 -17.34
CA GLU A 69 7.36 13.38 -16.37
C GLU A 69 7.45 13.87 -14.92
N ALA A 70 8.22 14.93 -14.63
CA ALA A 70 8.48 15.40 -13.27
C ALA A 70 7.19 15.70 -12.50
N ASP A 71 6.23 16.38 -13.13
CA ASP A 71 4.95 16.73 -12.51
C ASP A 71 4.11 15.50 -12.15
N ARG A 72 4.10 14.49 -13.01
CA ARG A 72 3.38 13.23 -12.78
C ARG A 72 4.00 12.48 -11.60
N VAL A 73 5.32 12.38 -11.57
CA VAL A 73 6.06 11.70 -10.50
C VAL A 73 5.91 12.46 -9.17
N MET A 74 5.96 13.79 -9.17
CA MET A 74 5.71 14.60 -7.97
C MET A 74 4.30 14.37 -7.42
N LYS A 75 3.28 14.35 -8.29
CA LYS A 75 1.88 14.07 -7.89
C LYS A 75 1.73 12.67 -7.33
N ALA A 76 2.30 11.66 -8.00
CA ALA A 76 2.26 10.27 -7.56
C ALA A 76 2.96 10.08 -6.21
N ARG A 77 4.15 10.69 -6.02
CA ARG A 77 4.87 10.69 -4.75
C ARG A 77 4.06 11.33 -3.64
N LYS A 78 3.49 12.52 -3.89
CA LYS A 78 2.66 13.22 -2.91
C LYS A 78 1.46 12.37 -2.50
N TYR A 79 0.73 11.83 -3.48
CA TYR A 79 -0.40 10.94 -3.26
C TYR A 79 0.02 9.74 -2.39
N ALA A 80 1.10 9.04 -2.74
CA ALA A 80 1.58 7.89 -1.99
C ALA A 80 1.97 8.26 -0.54
N LEU A 81 2.65 9.39 -0.32
CA LEU A 81 2.99 9.87 1.03
C LEU A 81 1.74 10.21 1.86
N ASP A 82 0.72 10.80 1.24
CA ASP A 82 -0.54 11.11 1.92
C ASP A 82 -1.31 9.83 2.29
N GLN A 83 -1.34 8.83 1.40
CA GLN A 83 -1.92 7.52 1.70
C GLN A 83 -1.17 6.80 2.84
N LEU A 84 0.17 6.81 2.81
CA LEU A 84 1.00 6.17 3.83
C LEU A 84 0.88 6.86 5.20
N ARG A 85 0.65 8.18 5.25
CA ARG A 85 0.34 8.89 6.50
C ARG A 85 -1.01 8.44 7.10
N GLY A 86 -1.98 8.11 6.25
CA GLY A 86 -3.28 7.59 6.65
C GLY A 86 -3.27 6.12 7.11
N TRP A 87 -2.15 5.40 6.92
CA TRP A 87 -2.07 3.96 7.19
C TRP A 87 -2.48 3.57 8.62
N ASN A 88 -1.97 4.28 9.64
CA ASN A 88 -2.30 3.97 11.04
C ASN A 88 -3.81 4.05 11.31
N LYS A 89 -4.46 5.09 10.77
CA LYS A 89 -5.89 5.28 10.93
C LYS A 89 -6.68 4.17 10.23
N LEU A 90 -6.26 3.78 9.03
CA LEU A 90 -6.85 2.66 8.29
C LEU A 90 -6.74 1.34 9.08
N VAL A 91 -5.58 1.06 9.68
CA VAL A 91 -5.37 -0.13 10.52
C VAL A 91 -6.25 -0.10 11.77
N GLU A 92 -6.34 1.04 12.45
CA GLU A 92 -7.22 1.22 13.61
C GLU A 92 -8.68 0.96 13.26
N ASP A 93 -9.17 1.57 12.18
CA ASP A 93 -10.55 1.44 11.71
C ASP A 93 -10.84 -0.02 11.30
N PHE A 94 -9.88 -0.69 10.66
CA PHE A 94 -10.00 -2.11 10.33
C PHE A 94 -10.05 -3.01 11.56
N ILE A 95 -9.19 -2.78 12.56
CA ILE A 95 -9.20 -3.55 13.82
C ILE A 95 -10.53 -3.36 14.54
N GLU A 96 -11.05 -2.15 14.57
CA GLU A 96 -12.35 -1.85 15.19
C GLU A 96 -13.50 -2.55 14.45
N HIS A 97 -13.51 -2.50 13.11
CA HIS A 97 -14.46 -3.24 12.28
C HIS A 97 -14.43 -4.75 12.58
N ILE A 98 -13.24 -5.34 12.69
CA ILE A 98 -13.07 -6.75 13.00
C ILE A 98 -13.56 -7.08 14.42
N ARG A 99 -13.33 -6.20 15.40
CA ARG A 99 -13.84 -6.40 16.77
C ARG A 99 -15.37 -6.42 16.80
N GLN A 100 -16.01 -5.50 16.07
CA GLN A 100 -17.47 -5.42 15.99
C GLN A 100 -18.08 -6.61 15.23
N ASN A 101 -17.32 -7.22 14.32
CA ASN A 101 -17.76 -8.33 13.47
C ASN A 101 -17.00 -9.64 13.77
N ALA A 102 -16.59 -9.85 15.03
CA ALA A 102 -15.72 -10.97 15.41
C ALA A 102 -16.28 -12.36 15.05
N SER A 103 -17.61 -12.53 15.04
CA SER A 103 -18.28 -13.77 14.62
C SER A 103 -18.08 -14.09 13.13
N GLN A 104 -17.74 -13.10 12.32
CA GLN A 104 -17.49 -13.20 10.88
C GLN A 104 -16.03 -12.92 10.51
N LEU A 105 -15.10 -12.96 11.49
CA LEU A 105 -13.68 -12.64 11.33
C LEU A 105 -13.11 -13.13 10.00
N ARG A 106 -13.23 -14.44 9.71
CA ARG A 106 -12.67 -15.03 8.48
C ARG A 106 -13.21 -14.39 7.20
N ASN A 107 -14.50 -14.10 7.15
CA ASN A 107 -15.12 -13.48 5.97
C ASN A 107 -14.68 -12.02 5.84
N GLU A 108 -14.64 -11.27 6.94
CA GLU A 108 -14.26 -9.85 6.92
C GLU A 108 -12.79 -9.64 6.53
N ILE A 109 -11.88 -10.48 7.04
CA ILE A 109 -10.47 -10.45 6.61
C ILE A 109 -10.32 -10.78 5.11
N ARG A 110 -11.05 -11.79 4.61
CA ARG A 110 -11.02 -12.14 3.19
C ARG A 110 -11.57 -11.03 2.30
N LYS A 111 -12.67 -10.40 2.70
CA LYS A 111 -13.24 -9.23 2.01
C LYS A 111 -12.22 -8.10 1.96
N PHE A 112 -11.61 -7.78 3.09
CA PHE A 112 -10.57 -6.75 3.17
C PHE A 112 -9.40 -7.06 2.22
N ALA A 113 -8.85 -8.27 2.28
CA ALA A 113 -7.72 -8.66 1.44
C ALA A 113 -8.07 -8.61 -0.07
N THR A 114 -9.28 -9.06 -0.43
CA THR A 114 -9.77 -8.99 -1.81
C THR A 114 -9.91 -7.55 -2.29
N LEU A 115 -10.45 -6.67 -1.45
CA LEU A 115 -10.59 -5.25 -1.75
C LEU A 115 -9.23 -4.54 -1.83
N ALA A 116 -8.28 -4.90 -0.97
CA ALA A 116 -6.96 -4.30 -0.93
C ALA A 116 -6.11 -4.62 -2.18
N ILE A 117 -6.35 -5.77 -2.83
CA ILE A 117 -5.71 -6.15 -4.10
C ILE A 117 -6.44 -5.57 -5.32
N SER A 118 -7.72 -5.22 -5.18
CA SER A 118 -8.52 -4.77 -6.31
C SER A 118 -8.01 -3.42 -6.85
N VAL A 119 -7.66 -3.42 -8.14
CA VAL A 119 -7.17 -2.24 -8.87
C VAL A 119 -8.29 -1.21 -8.96
N ASP A 120 -8.05 -0.04 -8.37
CA ASP A 120 -9.01 1.02 -8.07
C ASP A 120 -10.01 1.35 -9.21
N SER A 121 -11.31 1.29 -8.89
CA SER A 121 -12.55 1.74 -9.56
C SER A 121 -13.71 0.73 -9.39
N TYR A 122 -13.42 -0.58 -9.42
CA TYR A 122 -14.45 -1.62 -9.24
C TYR A 122 -14.74 -1.97 -7.78
N SER A 123 -13.80 -1.69 -6.87
CA SER A 123 -13.93 -1.99 -5.42
C SER A 123 -15.04 -1.19 -4.75
N MET A 124 -15.18 0.10 -5.11
CA MET A 124 -16.28 0.95 -4.63
C MET A 124 -17.63 0.50 -5.19
N VAL A 125 -17.68 0.10 -6.47
CA VAL A 125 -18.89 -0.42 -7.11
C VAL A 125 -19.31 -1.76 -6.50
N ILE A 126 -18.36 -2.65 -6.21
CA ILE A 126 -18.61 -3.94 -5.55
C ILE A 126 -19.06 -3.72 -4.09
N ARG A 127 -18.48 -2.78 -3.35
CA ARG A 127 -18.96 -2.40 -2.02
C ARG A 127 -20.42 -1.92 -2.09
N ASP A 128 -20.73 -0.99 -2.99
CA ASP A 128 -22.08 -0.44 -3.14
C ASP A 128 -23.12 -1.50 -3.62
N LEU A 129 -22.68 -2.53 -4.36
CA LEU A 129 -23.52 -3.66 -4.77
C LEU A 129 -23.76 -4.66 -3.63
N LEU A 130 -22.77 -4.88 -2.76
CA LEU A 130 -22.87 -5.79 -1.61
C LEU A 130 -23.65 -5.19 -0.44
N GLU A 131 -23.74 -3.86 -0.34
CA GLU A 131 -24.51 -3.15 0.70
C GLU A 131 -25.99 -2.93 0.34
N LYS A 132 -26.37 -3.12 -0.93
CA LYS A 132 -27.75 -2.91 -1.44
C LYS A 132 -28.50 -4.19 -1.80
N GLY A 133 -27.88 -5.36 -1.67
CA GLY A 133 -28.51 -6.67 -1.83
C GLY A 133 -28.74 -7.35 -0.49
#